data_AF-B4V5P8-F1
#
_entry.id   AF-B4V5P8-F1
#
_cell.length_a   1.000
_cell.length_b   1.000
_cell.length_c   1.000
_cell.angle_alpha   90.00
_cell.angle_beta   90.00
_cell.angle_gamma   90.00
#
_symmetry.space_group_name_H-M   'P 1'
#
loop_
_entity.id
_entity.type
_entity.pdbx_description
1 polymer ?
#
loop_
_entity_poly.entity_id
_entity_poly.type
_entity_poly.pdbx_seq_one_letter_code
_entity_poly.pdbx_strand_id
1 'polypeptide(L)'
;MDVSTFYALFAATCFTLVGLWWNVVQSHPEWLRVPALRRVVGGICLSFLLPALMGLFAQVGGTEQPGIWRSGFIVAAVVGCASTLRLLTRERADGTGSGLRWHRIAVAVLYALVAVVGAAPEIADAVGLRPIQAEALLLILLVMLGHALVWRFMAGEGRPSEAG
;
A
#
# COMPACT_ATOMS: atom_id res chain seq x y z
N MET A 1 19.58 9.23 10.73
CA MET A 1 19.64 8.55 9.42
C MET A 1 19.24 9.55 8.36
N ASP A 2 19.96 9.65 7.25
CA ASP A 2 19.56 10.54 6.15
C ASP A 2 18.38 9.90 5.39
N VAL A 3 17.60 10.73 4.69
CA VAL A 3 16.34 10.33 4.05
C VAL A 3 16.60 9.31 2.92
N SER A 4 17.72 9.41 2.21
CA SER A 4 18.12 8.45 1.18
C SER A 4 18.33 7.06 1.76
N THR A 5 19.10 6.96 2.86
CA THR A 5 19.32 5.68 3.54
C THR A 5 18.01 5.06 4.03
N PHE A 6 17.09 5.87 4.56
CA PHE A 6 15.76 5.39 4.95
C PHE A 6 15.01 4.78 3.76
N TYR A 7 14.90 5.49 2.63
CA TYR A 7 14.17 5.01 1.46
C TYR A 7 14.83 3.81 0.79
N ALA A 8 16.16 3.70 0.84
CA ALA A 8 16.89 2.52 0.38
C ALA A 8 16.52 1.27 1.19
N LEU A 9 16.65 1.35 2.53
CA LEU A 9 16.29 0.24 3.41
C LEU A 9 14.80 -0.08 3.35
N PHE A 10 13.96 0.95 3.29
CA PHE A 10 12.51 0.81 3.18
C PHE A 10 12.10 0.10 1.89
N ALA A 11 12.62 0.53 0.74
CA ALA A 11 12.34 -0.10 -0.55
C ALA A 11 12.81 -1.56 -0.55
N ALA A 12 14.04 -1.83 -0.10
CA ALA A 12 14.57 -3.19 0.00
C ALA A 12 13.70 -4.09 0.89
N THR A 13 13.27 -3.58 2.04
CA THR A 13 12.38 -4.32 2.97
C THR A 13 11.05 -4.63 2.31
N CYS A 14 10.43 -3.65 1.64
CA CYS A 14 9.15 -3.85 0.96
C CYS A 14 9.26 -4.86 -0.19
N PHE A 15 10.32 -4.81 -1.00
CA PHE A 15 10.57 -5.83 -2.04
C PHE A 15 10.77 -7.22 -1.46
N THR A 16 11.48 -7.34 -0.34
CA THR A 16 11.62 -8.62 0.37
C THR A 16 10.25 -9.14 0.82
N LEU A 17 9.39 -8.29 1.39
CA LEU A 17 8.03 -8.69 1.78
C LEU A 17 7.18 -9.13 0.58
N VAL A 18 7.28 -8.45 -0.57
CA VAL A 18 6.64 -8.89 -1.83
C VAL A 18 7.14 -10.28 -2.23
N GLY A 19 8.46 -10.50 -2.18
CA GLY A 19 9.07 -11.79 -2.52
C GLY A 19 8.64 -12.93 -1.58
N LEU A 20 8.60 -12.66 -0.27
CA LEU A 20 8.11 -13.61 0.73
C LEU A 20 6.63 -13.94 0.51
N TRP A 21 5.81 -12.93 0.24
CA TRP A 21 4.40 -13.14 -0.07
C TRP A 21 4.21 -13.96 -1.33
N TRP A 22 5.00 -13.72 -2.39
CA TRP A 22 4.97 -14.54 -3.60
C TRP A 22 5.29 -16.01 -3.33
N ASN A 23 6.21 -16.30 -2.41
CA ASN A 23 6.50 -17.66 -1.98
C ASN A 23 5.27 -18.33 -1.34
N VAL A 24 4.55 -17.62 -0.47
CA VAL A 24 3.29 -18.10 0.15
C VAL A 24 2.19 -18.32 -0.89
N VAL A 25 2.09 -17.45 -1.89
CA VAL A 25 1.10 -17.60 -2.96
C VAL A 25 1.42 -18.80 -3.86
N GLN A 26 2.70 -19.04 -4.15
CA GLN A 26 3.12 -20.21 -4.93
C GLN A 26 2.81 -21.53 -4.22
N SER A 27 2.85 -21.58 -2.88
CA SER A 27 2.47 -22.78 -2.13
C SER A 27 0.94 -23.01 -2.07
N HIS A 28 0.14 -22.03 -2.53
CA HIS A 28 -1.32 -22.09 -2.52
C HIS A 28 -1.95 -21.70 -3.88
N PRO A 29 -1.66 -22.46 -4.96
CA PRO A 29 -2.11 -22.12 -6.31
C PRO A 29 -3.64 -22.08 -6.45
N GLU A 30 -4.38 -22.76 -5.56
CA GLU A 30 -5.84 -22.75 -5.51
C GLU A 30 -6.42 -21.35 -5.23
N TRP A 31 -5.70 -20.47 -4.52
CA TRP A 31 -6.16 -19.09 -4.27
C TRP A 31 -6.25 -18.27 -5.56
N LEU A 32 -5.42 -18.59 -6.56
CA LEU A 32 -5.40 -17.91 -7.86
C LEU A 32 -6.54 -18.38 -8.78
N ARG A 33 -7.11 -19.56 -8.52
CA ARG A 33 -8.25 -20.11 -9.29
C ARG A 33 -9.57 -19.45 -8.91
N VAL A 34 -9.73 -19.06 -7.65
CA VAL A 34 -10.94 -18.39 -7.15
C VAL A 34 -10.82 -16.87 -7.39
N PRO A 35 -11.71 -16.25 -8.20
CA PRO A 35 -11.59 -14.82 -8.55
C PRO A 35 -11.65 -13.85 -7.36
N ALA A 36 -12.33 -14.23 -6.27
CA ALA A 36 -12.36 -13.45 -5.03
C ALA A 36 -11.01 -13.48 -4.30
N LEU A 37 -10.45 -14.67 -4.06
CA LEU A 37 -9.16 -14.84 -3.39
C LEU A 37 -8.00 -14.26 -4.22
N ARG A 38 -7.99 -14.47 -5.55
CA ARG A 38 -6.99 -13.88 -6.45
C ARG A 38 -6.89 -12.36 -6.31
N ARG A 39 -8.01 -11.67 -6.10
CA ARG A 39 -8.05 -10.22 -5.89
C ARG A 39 -7.44 -9.81 -4.54
N VAL A 40 -7.75 -10.54 -3.48
CA VAL A 40 -7.19 -10.27 -2.14
C VAL A 40 -5.68 -10.49 -2.15
N VAL A 41 -5.23 -11.60 -2.74
CA VAL A 41 -3.81 -11.94 -2.91
C VAL A 41 -3.07 -10.87 -3.72
N GLY A 42 -3.64 -10.42 -4.83
CA GLY A 42 -3.08 -9.33 -5.63
C GLY A 42 -3.07 -7.98 -4.89
N GLY A 43 -4.09 -7.71 -4.07
CA GLY A 43 -4.14 -6.52 -3.21
C GLY A 43 -3.05 -6.51 -2.14
N ILE A 44 -2.74 -7.67 -1.54
CA ILE A 44 -1.62 -7.81 -0.60
C ILE A 44 -0.28 -7.58 -1.32
N CYS A 45 -0.07 -8.15 -2.51
CA CYS A 45 1.12 -7.84 -3.33
C CYS A 45 1.27 -6.33 -3.54
N LEU A 46 0.19 -5.67 -3.98
CA LEU A 46 0.18 -4.23 -4.26
C LEU A 46 0.48 -3.39 -3.01
N SER A 47 0.04 -3.84 -1.83
CA SER A 47 0.23 -3.14 -0.56
C SER A 47 1.70 -3.02 -0.14
N PHE A 48 2.57 -3.91 -0.63
CA PHE A 48 4.02 -3.82 -0.42
C PHE A 48 4.76 -3.32 -1.65
N LEU A 49 4.30 -3.66 -2.85
CA LEU A 49 4.94 -3.25 -4.10
C LEU A 49 4.86 -1.74 -4.34
N LEU A 50 3.70 -1.11 -4.08
CA LEU A 50 3.54 0.33 -4.27
C LEU A 50 4.48 1.13 -3.35
N PRO A 51 4.53 0.86 -2.02
CA PRO A 51 5.53 1.48 -1.15
C PRO A 51 6.98 1.22 -1.57
N ALA A 52 7.30 0.01 -2.06
CA ALA A 52 8.65 -0.30 -2.53
C ALA A 52 9.06 0.59 -3.71
N LEU A 53 8.17 0.74 -4.70
CA LEU A 53 8.38 1.59 -5.87
C LEU A 53 8.48 3.06 -5.48
N MET A 54 7.62 3.53 -4.58
CA MET A 54 7.69 4.88 -4.04
C MET A 54 9.05 5.11 -3.36
N GLY A 55 9.56 4.16 -2.58
CA GLY A 55 10.90 4.26 -2.00
C GLY A 55 12.04 4.33 -3.04
N LEU A 56 11.91 3.66 -4.19
CA LEU A 56 12.87 3.83 -5.29
C LEU A 56 12.76 5.21 -5.94
N PHE A 57 11.54 5.69 -6.21
CA PHE A 57 11.34 7.03 -6.78
C PHE A 57 11.90 8.12 -5.86
N ALA A 58 11.74 7.97 -4.54
CA ALA A 58 12.33 8.88 -3.56
C ALA A 58 13.86 8.90 -3.60
N GLN A 59 14.51 7.75 -3.82
CA GLN A 59 15.96 7.66 -4.00
C GLN A 59 16.43 8.32 -5.30
N VAL A 60 15.70 8.12 -6.40
CA VAL A 60 16.05 8.70 -7.70
C VAL A 60 15.84 10.22 -7.71
N GLY A 61 14.73 10.70 -7.15
CA GLY A 61 14.42 12.13 -7.13
C GLY A 61 15.24 12.91 -6.10
N GLY A 62 15.55 12.30 -4.95
CA GLY A 62 16.33 12.92 -3.88
C GLY A 62 15.83 14.32 -3.49
N THR A 63 16.76 15.17 -3.05
CA THR A 63 16.50 16.60 -2.79
C THR A 63 16.74 17.49 -4.02
N GLU A 64 17.56 17.01 -4.97
CA GLU A 64 17.97 17.76 -6.16
C GLU A 64 16.85 17.85 -7.22
N GLN A 65 16.02 16.81 -7.36
CA GLN A 65 14.95 16.74 -8.37
C GLN A 65 13.62 16.29 -7.76
N PRO A 66 12.94 17.16 -6.99
CA PRO A 66 11.72 16.78 -6.29
C PRO A 66 10.57 16.32 -7.22
N GLY A 67 10.57 16.76 -8.48
CA GLY A 67 9.55 16.38 -9.46
C GLY A 67 9.50 14.88 -9.76
N ILE A 68 10.64 14.18 -9.71
CA ILE A 68 10.70 12.74 -10.03
C ILE A 68 9.96 11.94 -8.94
N TRP A 69 10.28 12.18 -7.67
CA TRP A 69 9.63 11.43 -6.60
C TRP A 69 8.16 11.85 -6.44
N ARG A 70 7.82 13.12 -6.62
CA ARG A 70 6.42 13.59 -6.56
C ARG A 70 5.54 12.93 -7.60
N SER A 71 5.98 12.89 -8.86
CA SER A 71 5.21 12.25 -9.93
C SER A 71 5.06 10.74 -9.69
N GLY A 72 6.13 10.07 -9.25
CA GLY A 72 6.07 8.66 -8.85
C GLY A 72 5.09 8.39 -7.72
N PHE A 73 5.07 9.24 -6.69
CA PHE A 73 4.16 9.11 -5.54
C PHE A 73 2.72 9.37 -5.93
N ILE A 74 2.45 10.40 -6.73
CA ILE A 74 1.10 10.70 -7.23
C ILE A 74 0.59 9.53 -8.08
N VAL A 75 1.41 9.02 -9.01
CA VAL A 75 1.01 7.88 -9.86
C VAL A 75 0.75 6.64 -9.01
N ALA A 76 1.64 6.30 -8.07
CA ALA A 76 1.47 5.18 -7.17
C ALA A 76 0.22 5.33 -6.28
N ALA A 77 -0.05 6.54 -5.78
CA ALA A 77 -1.22 6.85 -4.99
C ALA A 77 -2.53 6.72 -5.79
N VAL A 78 -2.54 7.17 -7.05
CA VAL A 78 -3.69 6.99 -7.95
C VAL A 78 -3.94 5.50 -8.20
N VAL A 79 -2.88 4.72 -8.45
CA VAL A 79 -2.99 3.25 -8.65
C VAL A 79 -3.47 2.56 -7.37
N GLY A 80 -2.92 2.92 -6.21
CA GLY A 80 -3.32 2.41 -4.89
C GLY A 80 -4.77 2.74 -4.54
N CYS A 81 -5.19 3.98 -4.80
CA CYS A 81 -6.56 4.42 -4.59
C CYS A 81 -7.53 3.73 -5.55
N ALA A 82 -7.22 3.68 -6.85
CA ALA A 82 -8.07 3.04 -7.84
C ALA A 82 -8.26 1.54 -7.58
N SER A 83 -7.19 0.84 -7.18
CA SER A 83 -7.27 -0.58 -6.79
C SER A 83 -8.13 -0.76 -5.53
N THR A 84 -7.96 0.09 -4.51
CA THR A 84 -8.75 0.05 -3.26
C THR A 84 -10.23 0.38 -3.50
N LEU A 85 -10.54 1.39 -4.30
CA LEU A 85 -11.92 1.79 -4.62
C LEU A 85 -12.64 0.73 -5.47
N ARG A 86 -11.94 0.10 -6.43
CA ARG A 86 -12.48 -1.04 -7.20
C ARG A 86 -12.84 -2.23 -6.32
N LEU A 87 -12.12 -2.41 -5.21
CA LEU A 87 -12.40 -3.45 -4.22
C LEU A 87 -13.61 -3.06 -3.33
N LEU A 88 -13.68 -1.82 -2.87
CA LEU A 88 -14.79 -1.30 -2.04
C LEU A 88 -16.15 -1.27 -2.76
N THR A 89 -16.16 -0.85 -4.03
CA THR A 89 -17.39 -0.73 -4.84
C THR A 89 -18.07 -2.07 -5.08
N ARG A 90 -17.31 -3.17 -5.14
CA ARG A 90 -17.85 -4.53 -5.29
C ARG A 90 -18.29 -5.16 -3.96
N GLU A 91 -17.64 -4.84 -2.84
CA GLU A 91 -18.07 -5.33 -1.52
C GLU A 91 -19.42 -4.79 -1.06
N ARG A 92 -19.79 -3.58 -1.51
CA ARG A 92 -21.13 -3.04 -1.28
C ARG A 92 -22.23 -3.96 -1.82
N ALA A 93 -21.91 -4.81 -2.81
CA ALA A 93 -22.81 -5.82 -3.34
C ALA A 93 -22.77 -7.15 -2.55
N ASP A 94 -21.64 -7.50 -1.92
CA ASP A 94 -21.39 -8.83 -1.34
C ASP A 94 -21.50 -8.89 0.20
N GLY A 95 -21.79 -7.78 0.90
CA GLY A 95 -22.12 -7.79 2.34
C GLY A 95 -20.96 -8.09 3.30
N THR A 96 -19.73 -7.76 2.93
CA THR A 96 -18.50 -8.08 3.70
C THR A 96 -18.45 -7.40 5.08
N GLY A 97 -17.83 -8.08 6.06
CA GLY A 97 -17.75 -7.66 7.47
C GLY A 97 -17.20 -6.25 7.71
N SER A 98 -17.74 -5.56 8.72
CA SER A 98 -17.47 -4.16 9.05
C SER A 98 -15.98 -3.82 9.26
N GLY A 99 -15.20 -4.78 9.78
CA GLY A 99 -13.78 -4.59 10.06
C GLY A 99 -12.90 -4.45 8.82
N LEU A 100 -13.19 -5.16 7.72
CA LEU A 100 -12.40 -5.07 6.48
C LEU A 100 -12.71 -3.78 5.72
N ARG A 101 -13.97 -3.32 5.81
CA ARG A 101 -14.39 -2.03 5.26
C ARG A 101 -13.63 -0.87 5.88
N TRP A 102 -13.48 -0.85 7.21
CA TRP A 102 -12.73 0.21 7.89
C TRP A 102 -11.25 0.23 7.48
N HIS A 103 -10.64 -0.96 7.39
CA HIS A 103 -9.26 -1.10 6.94
C HIS A 103 -9.05 -0.51 5.54
N ARG A 104 -9.94 -0.82 4.59
CA ARG A 104 -9.86 -0.31 3.22
C ARG A 104 -10.09 1.20 3.13
N ILE A 105 -10.99 1.75 3.94
CA ILE A 105 -11.18 3.21 4.02
C ILE A 105 -9.88 3.85 4.53
N ALA A 106 -9.24 3.30 5.57
CA ALA A 106 -7.97 3.81 6.07
C ALA A 106 -6.88 3.81 4.98
N VAL A 107 -6.74 2.73 4.21
CA VAL A 107 -5.80 2.65 3.08
C VAL A 107 -6.11 3.70 2.01
N ALA A 108 -7.40 3.85 1.63
CA ALA A 108 -7.81 4.84 0.64
C ALA A 108 -7.51 6.28 1.10
N VAL A 109 -7.76 6.58 2.37
CA VAL A 109 -7.43 7.89 2.98
C VAL A 109 -5.93 8.13 2.95
N LEU A 110 -5.10 7.14 3.30
CA LEU A 110 -3.64 7.30 3.24
C LEU A 110 -3.14 7.55 1.82
N TYR A 111 -3.64 6.84 0.81
CA TYR A 111 -3.27 7.13 -0.58
C TYR A 111 -3.73 8.52 -1.03
N ALA A 112 -4.91 8.98 -0.59
CA ALA A 112 -5.35 10.35 -0.86
C ALA A 112 -4.41 11.38 -0.20
N LEU A 113 -3.99 11.15 1.04
CA LEU A 113 -3.04 12.02 1.74
C LEU A 113 -1.68 12.06 1.04
N VAL A 114 -1.15 10.92 0.58
CA VAL A 114 0.07 10.85 -0.23
C VAL A 114 -0.09 11.69 -1.51
N ALA A 115 -1.20 11.54 -2.23
CA ALA A 115 -1.43 12.32 -3.45
C ALA A 115 -1.49 13.84 -3.15
N VAL A 116 -2.11 14.22 -2.03
CA VAL A 116 -2.21 15.62 -1.60
C VAL A 116 -0.84 16.18 -1.23
N VAL A 117 -0.03 15.46 -0.46
CA VAL A 117 1.32 15.91 -0.06
C VAL A 117 2.26 15.97 -1.28
N GLY A 118 2.15 15.01 -2.21
CA GLY A 118 2.90 15.04 -3.46
C GLY A 118 2.53 16.20 -4.39
N ALA A 119 1.25 16.59 -4.42
CA ALA A 119 0.74 17.68 -5.27
C ALA A 119 0.90 19.08 -4.66
N ALA A 120 0.73 19.20 -3.34
CA ALA A 120 0.78 20.44 -2.57
C ALA A 120 1.74 20.27 -1.37
N PRO A 121 3.06 20.23 -1.62
CA PRO A 121 4.07 19.99 -0.59
C PRO A 121 4.09 21.07 0.51
N GLU A 122 3.59 22.27 0.24
CA GLU A 122 3.51 23.40 1.17
C GLU A 122 2.65 23.07 2.41
N ILE A 123 1.75 22.09 2.30
CA ILE A 123 0.93 21.60 3.41
C ILE A 123 1.81 20.96 4.50
N ALA A 124 2.93 20.33 4.11
CA ALA A 124 3.85 19.74 5.07
C ALA A 124 4.61 20.82 5.88
N ASP A 125 4.90 21.96 5.25
CA ASP A 125 5.56 23.09 5.90
C ASP A 125 4.70 23.69 7.02
N ALA A 126 3.36 23.68 6.86
CA ALA A 126 2.43 24.12 7.90
C ALA A 126 2.48 23.27 9.19
N VAL A 127 2.99 22.03 9.08
CA VAL A 127 3.16 21.09 10.21
C VAL A 127 4.63 21.03 10.66
N GLY A 128 5.51 21.87 10.08
CA GLY A 128 6.94 21.92 10.40
C GLY A 128 7.74 20.71 9.92
N LEU A 129 7.20 19.94 8.97
CA LEU A 129 7.84 18.76 8.41
C LEU A 129 8.31 19.02 6.98
N ARG A 130 9.46 18.46 6.60
CA ARG A 130 9.84 18.43 5.18
C ARG A 130 8.84 17.55 4.42
N PRO A 131 8.39 17.91 3.21
CA PRO A 131 7.41 17.13 2.44
C PRO A 131 7.79 15.64 2.32
N ILE A 132 9.07 15.38 2.05
CA ILE A 132 9.61 14.02 1.92
C ILE A 132 9.60 13.21 3.23
N GLN A 133 9.62 13.88 4.39
CA GLN A 133 9.49 13.25 5.71
C GLN A 133 8.03 12.93 6.04
N ALA A 134 7.11 13.83 5.70
CA ALA A 134 5.67 13.57 5.85
C ALA A 134 5.26 12.36 5.01
N GLU A 135 5.74 12.27 3.77
CA GLU A 135 5.54 11.12 2.89
C GLU A 135 6.12 9.82 3.46
N ALA A 136 7.32 9.88 4.05
CA ALA A 136 7.92 8.71 4.69
C ALA A 136 7.02 8.15 5.82
N LEU A 137 6.41 9.03 6.62
CA LEU A 137 5.48 8.63 7.67
C LEU A 137 4.22 7.95 7.09
N LEU A 138 3.65 8.52 6.02
CA LEU A 138 2.49 7.92 5.34
C LEU A 138 2.80 6.52 4.78
N LEU A 139 3.99 6.34 4.21
CA LEU A 139 4.44 5.03 3.71
C LEU A 139 4.61 4.00 4.84
N ILE A 140 5.13 4.41 6.00
CA ILE A 140 5.21 3.54 7.18
C ILE A 140 3.81 3.09 7.59
N LEU A 141 2.84 4.01 7.66
CA LEU A 141 1.45 3.69 7.97
C LEU A 141 0.85 2.71 6.94
N LEU A 142 1.11 2.92 5.65
CA LEU A 142 0.67 2.03 4.57
C LEU A 142 1.24 0.62 4.74
N VAL A 143 2.53 0.49 5.06
CA VAL A 143 3.16 -0.82 5.29
C VAL A 143 2.61 -1.50 6.53
N MET A 144 2.34 -0.77 7.61
CA MET A 144 1.68 -1.32 8.80
C MET A 144 0.27 -1.83 8.49
N LEU A 145 -0.51 -1.11 7.69
CA LEU A 145 -1.80 -1.60 7.20
C LEU A 145 -1.63 -2.83 6.30
N GLY A 146 -0.64 -2.85 5.41
CA GLY A 146 -0.32 -4.03 4.60
C GLY A 146 -0.07 -5.27 5.47
N HIS A 147 0.69 -5.14 6.56
CA HIS A 147 0.89 -6.23 7.53
C HIS A 147 -0.40 -6.65 8.24
N ALA A 148 -1.20 -5.69 8.69
CA ALA A 148 -2.49 -5.99 9.29
C ALA A 148 -3.42 -6.73 8.30
N LEU A 149 -3.38 -6.39 7.02
CA LEU A 149 -4.13 -7.07 5.97
C LEU A 149 -3.68 -8.52 5.79
N VAL A 150 -2.37 -8.75 5.73
CA VAL A 150 -1.79 -10.10 5.67
C VAL A 150 -2.23 -10.92 6.88
N TRP A 151 -2.10 -10.36 8.09
CA TRP A 151 -2.49 -11.04 9.33
C TRP A 151 -3.96 -11.45 9.30
N ARG A 152 -4.86 -10.54 8.93
CA ARG A 152 -6.30 -10.81 8.85
C ARG A 152 -6.63 -11.89 7.82
N PHE A 153 -5.98 -11.84 6.66
CA PHE A 153 -6.14 -12.87 5.64
C PHE A 153 -5.67 -14.24 6.12
N MET A 154 -4.53 -14.31 6.81
CA MET A 154 -4.00 -15.54 7.40
C MET A 154 -4.87 -16.07 8.55
N ALA A 155 -5.48 -15.18 9.33
CA ALA A 155 -6.45 -15.52 10.37
C ALA A 155 -7.82 -15.98 9.82
N GLY A 156 -8.00 -16.02 8.49
CA GLY A 156 -9.21 -16.50 7.83
C GLY A 156 -10.26 -15.44 7.52
N GLU A 157 -10.03 -14.17 7.90
CA GLU A 157 -10.95 -13.08 7.55
C GLU A 157 -10.90 -12.82 6.03
N GLY A 158 -12.03 -13.06 5.35
CA GLY A 158 -12.16 -12.88 3.90
C GLY A 158 -11.99 -14.16 3.06
N ARG A 159 -11.73 -15.32 3.68
CA ARG A 159 -11.93 -16.63 3.03
C ARG A 159 -13.42 -17.00 3.15
N PRO A 160 -14.08 -17.49 2.08
CA PRO A 160 -15.44 -17.99 2.21
C PRO A 160 -15.47 -19.07 3.28
N SER A 161 -16.46 -19.04 4.16
CA SER A 161 -16.65 -20.05 5.21
C SER A 161 -16.67 -21.41 4.53
N GLU A 162 -15.70 -22.27 4.84
CA GLU A 162 -15.81 -23.67 4.47
C GLU A 162 -16.96 -24.23 5.30
N ALA A 163 -18.14 -24.30 4.70
CA ALA A 163 -19.22 -25.12 5.20
C ALA A 163 -18.69 -26.56 5.16
N GLY A 164 -18.46 -27.12 6.35
CA GLY A 164 -18.13 -28.53 6.53
C GLY A 164 -19.27 -29.46 6.09
#